data_AF-F3CGB7-F1
#
_entry.id   AF-F3CGB7-F1
#
_cell.length_a   1.000
_cell.length_b   1.000
_cell.length_c   1.000
_cell.angle_alpha   90.00
_cell.angle_beta   90.00
_cell.angle_gamma   90.00
#
_symmetry.space_group_name_H-M   'P 1'
#
loop_
_entity.id
_entity.type
_entity.pdbx_description
1 polymer ?
#
loop_
_entity_poly.entity_id
_entity_poly.type
_entity_poly.pdbx_seq_one_letter_code
_entity_poly.pdbx_strand_id
1 'polypeptide(L)' 'WEFPGGKVEEGETVQAALARELQEELGIQVTAARPLIKVGHDYADKQVLLDVWEVSAFTGEPHGAEGQPLVWAAPRELPV' A
#
# COMPACT_ATOMS: atom_id res chain seq x y z
N TRP A 1 8.60 -8.23 6.01
CA TRP A 1 7.46 -7.34 6.23
C TRP A 1 7.46 -6.32 5.13
N GLU A 2 6.33 -6.16 4.48
CA GLU A 2 6.10 -5.12 3.48
C GLU A 2 4.68 -4.61 3.68
N PHE A 3 4.44 -3.39 3.18
CA PHE A 3 3.08 -2.87 3.09
C PHE A 3 2.55 -3.15 1.68
N PRO A 4 1.27 -3.51 1.56
CA PRO A 4 0.64 -3.77 0.27
C PRO A 4 0.56 -2.50 -0.57
N GLY A 5 0.70 -2.64 -1.88
CA GLY A 5 0.73 -1.52 -2.83
C GLY A 5 1.68 -1.76 -4.00
N GLY A 6 1.53 -0.92 -5.03
CA GLY A 6 2.31 -1.07 -6.26
C GLY A 6 2.62 0.25 -6.94
N LYS A 7 2.86 0.18 -8.24
CA LYS A 7 3.26 1.34 -9.04
C LYS A 7 2.04 2.17 -9.40
N VAL A 8 2.24 3.48 -9.43
CA VAL A 8 1.25 4.40 -10.03
C VAL A 8 1.44 4.33 -11.55
N GLU A 9 0.39 3.94 -12.26
CA GLU A 9 0.41 3.83 -13.71
C GLU A 9 0.26 5.20 -14.39
N GLU A 10 0.62 5.29 -15.66
CA GLU A 10 0.55 6.55 -16.40
C GLU A 10 -0.90 7.06 -16.49
N GLY A 11 -1.12 8.31 -16.06
CA GLY A 11 -2.45 8.92 -16.01
C GLY A 11 -3.28 8.55 -14.77
N GLU A 12 -2.77 7.68 -13.90
CA GLU A 12 -3.42 7.29 -12.65
C GLU A 12 -3.11 8.29 -11.52
N THR A 13 -4.09 8.57 -10.67
CA THR A 13 -3.84 9.33 -9.43
C THR A 13 -3.28 8.40 -8.36
N VAL A 14 -2.50 8.92 -7.41
CA VAL A 14 -1.97 8.11 -6.29
C VAL A 14 -3.09 7.40 -5.52
N GLN A 15 -4.24 8.06 -5.34
CA GLN A 15 -5.39 7.46 -4.67
C GLN A 15 -6.05 6.35 -5.50
N ALA A 16 -6.10 6.50 -6.83
CA ALA A 16 -6.64 5.47 -7.71
C ALA A 16 -5.73 4.23 -7.71
N ALA A 17 -4.41 4.44 -7.81
CA ALA A 17 -3.41 3.37 -7.70
C ALA A 17 -3.54 2.65 -6.35
N LEU A 18 -3.56 3.39 -5.24
CA LEU A 18 -3.73 2.82 -3.90
C LEU A 18 -4.99 1.96 -3.79
N ALA A 19 -6.13 2.44 -4.31
CA ALA A 19 -7.38 1.71 -4.25
C ALA A 19 -7.37 0.45 -5.11
N ARG A 20 -6.78 0.51 -6.32
CA ARG A 20 -6.64 -0.64 -7.23
C ARG A 20 -5.72 -1.70 -6.63
N GLU A 21 -4.53 -1.32 -6.19
CA GLU A 21 -3.53 -2.25 -5.64
C GLU A 21 -4.06 -2.96 -4.38
N LEU A 22 -4.72 -2.23 -3.46
CA LEU A 22 -5.31 -2.86 -2.27
C LEU A 22 -6.52 -3.75 -2.60
N GLN A 23 -7.22 -3.48 -3.69
CA GLN A 23 -8.27 -4.38 -4.18
C GLN A 23 -7.67 -5.66 -4.77
N GLU A 24 -6.61 -5.54 -5.57
CA GLU A 24 -5.91 -6.65 -6.22
C GLU A 24 -5.19 -7.55 -5.21
N GLU A 25 -4.47 -6.96 -4.25
CA GLU A 25 -3.66 -7.69 -3.29
C GLU A 25 -4.46 -8.16 -2.06
N LEU A 26 -5.38 -7.34 -1.55
CA LEU A 26 -6.07 -7.60 -0.28
C LEU A 26 -7.58 -7.86 -0.40
N GLY A 27 -8.17 -7.64 -1.58
CA GLY A 27 -9.61 -7.75 -1.77
C GLY A 27 -10.44 -6.68 -1.06
N ILE A 28 -9.85 -5.52 -0.74
CA ILE A 28 -10.56 -4.42 -0.05
C ILE A 28 -10.77 -3.20 -0.95
N GLN A 29 -11.84 -2.45 -0.65
CA GLN A 29 -12.10 -1.16 -1.26
C GLN A 29 -11.84 -0.03 -0.26
N VAL A 30 -10.86 0.81 -0.53
CA VAL A 30 -10.55 2.00 0.29
C VAL A 30 -11.69 3.01 0.24
N THR A 31 -12.13 3.50 1.40
CA THR A 31 -13.17 4.54 1.51
C THR A 31 -12.66 5.82 2.17
N ALA A 32 -11.59 5.74 2.97
CA ALA A 32 -10.89 6.91 3.49
C ALA A 32 -9.39 6.61 3.63
N ALA A 33 -8.56 7.49 3.07
CA ALA A 33 -7.11 7.46 3.21
C ALA A 33 -6.52 8.87 3.20
N ARG A 34 -5.35 9.02 3.82
CA ARG A 34 -4.59 10.28 3.86
C ARG A 34 -3.10 10.05 3.64
N PRO A 35 -2.36 11.02 3.07
CA PRO A 35 -0.90 10.93 2.98
C PRO A 35 -0.29 10.77 4.38
N LEU A 36 0.67 9.86 4.51
CA LEU A 36 1.42 9.63 5.76
C LEU A 36 2.85 10.14 5.63
N ILE A 37 3.62 9.62 4.68
CA ILE A 37 5.02 9.98 4.48
C ILE A 37 5.44 9.69 3.04
N LYS A 38 6.42 10.45 2.53
CA LYS A 38 7.10 10.15 1.28
C LYS A 38 8.55 9.78 1.55
N VAL A 39 9.00 8.66 1.00
CA VAL A 39 10.37 8.18 1.14
C VAL A 39 11.00 8.09 -0.24
N GLY A 40 11.95 8.97 -0.51
CA GLY A 40 12.73 8.95 -1.75
C GLY A 40 13.94 8.02 -1.62
N HIS A 41 14.26 7.32 -2.69
CA HIS A 41 15.50 6.56 -2.85
C HIS A 41 16.10 6.79 -4.23
N ASP A 42 17.31 7.32 -4.25
CA ASP A 42 18.11 7.49 -5.46
C ASP A 42 19.02 6.26 -5.62
N TYR A 43 18.59 5.32 -6.46
CA TYR A 43 19.46 4.24 -6.93
C TYR A 43 20.31 4.76 -8.09
N ALA A 44 21.45 4.12 -8.34
CA ALA A 44 22.38 4.54 -9.40
C ALA A 44 21.74 4.58 -10.80
N ASP A 45 20.71 3.78 -11.04
CA ASP A 45 20.01 3.61 -12.31
C ASP A 45 18.60 4.20 -12.35
N LYS A 46 18.02 4.58 -11.19
CA LYS A 46 16.62 5.06 -11.10
C LYS A 46 16.35 5.79 -9.79
N GLN A 47 15.36 6.69 -9.85
CA GLN A 47 14.80 7.34 -8.66
C GLN A 47 13.47 6.69 -8.33
N VAL A 48 13.28 6.30 -7.06
CA VAL A 48 12.05 5.70 -6.56
C VAL A 48 11.49 6.60 -5.47
N LEU A 49 10.19 6.89 -5.55
CA LEU A 49 9.45 7.59 -4.51
C LEU A 49 8.38 6.66 -3.98
N LEU A 50 8.50 6.26 -2.71
CA LEU A 50 7.43 5.59 -1.98
C LEU A 50 6.51 6.67 -1.40
N ASP A 51 5.31 6.80 -1.94
CA ASP A 51 4.26 7.67 -1.41
C ASP A 51 3.34 6.83 -0.51
N VAL A 52 3.57 6.88 0.80
CA VAL A 52 2.91 6.03 1.79
C VAL A 52 1.67 6.72 2.32
N TRP A 53 0.55 5.98 2.34
CA TRP A 53 -0.75 6.47 2.78
C TRP A 53 -1.28 5.65 3.95
N GLU A 54 -1.94 6.33 4.88
CA GLU A 54 -2.71 5.67 5.94
C GLU A 54 -4.14 5.47 5.45
N VAL A 55 -4.59 4.22 5.41
CA VAL A 55 -5.99 3.85 5.15
C VAL A 55 -6.73 3.76 6.49
N SER A 56 -7.65 4.69 6.73
CA SER A 56 -8.41 4.76 7.98
C SER A 56 -9.79 4.09 7.89
N ALA A 57 -10.29 3.86 6.67
CA ALA A 57 -11.54 3.13 6.44
C ALA A 57 -11.52 2.42 5.08
N PHE A 58 -12.12 1.23 5.05
CA PHE A 58 -12.30 0.41 3.86
C PHE A 58 -13.51 -0.51 4.03
N THR A 59 -13.95 -1.14 2.94
CA THR A 59 -14.95 -2.22 2.94
C THR A 59 -14.35 -3.51 2.39
N GLY A 60 -14.91 -4.65 2.80
CA GLY A 60 -14.38 -5.98 2.46
C GLY A 60 -13.60 -6.60 3.62
N GLU A 61 -13.23 -7.87 3.47
CA GLU A 61 -12.43 -8.63 4.44
C GLU A 61 -11.02 -8.83 3.85
N PRO A 62 -9.98 -8.23 4.45
CA PRO A 62 -8.61 -8.38 3.97
C PRO A 62 -8.16 -9.84 3.97
N HIS A 63 -7.63 -10.29 2.85
CA HIS A 63 -7.02 -11.61 2.69
C HIS A 63 -5.91 -11.53 1.64
N GLY A 64 -4.97 -12.47 1.63
CA GLY A 64 -3.97 -12.53 0.57
C GLY A 64 -4.59 -12.99 -0.75
N ALA A 65 -5.07 -12.06 -1.56
CA ALA A 65 -5.79 -12.34 -2.80
C ALA A 65 -4.88 -12.94 -3.90
N GLU A 66 -3.57 -12.75 -3.78
CA GLU A 66 -2.54 -13.34 -4.64
C GLU A 66 -1.83 -14.55 -3.99
N GLY A 67 -2.37 -15.07 -2.88
CA GLY A 67 -1.80 -16.20 -2.15
C GLY A 67 -0.64 -15.82 -1.22
N GLN A 68 -0.41 -14.53 -1.01
CA GLN A 68 0.58 -14.02 -0.07
C GLN A 68 0.10 -14.14 1.39
N PRO A 69 1.02 -14.39 2.35
CA PRO A 69 0.66 -14.41 3.75
C PRO A 69 0.29 -13.00 4.24
N LEU A 70 -0.86 -12.89 4.91
CA LEU A 70 -1.35 -11.65 5.50
C LEU A 70 -1.45 -11.81 7.02
N VAL A 71 -1.01 -10.79 7.75
CA VAL A 71 -1.13 -10.75 9.21
C VAL A 71 -1.42 -9.33 9.69
N TRP A 72 -2.36 -9.22 10.62
CA TRP A 72 -2.55 -8.01 11.41
C TRP A 72 -1.50 -7.95 12.50
N ALA A 73 -0.68 -6.89 12.51
CA ALA A 73 0.38 -6.70 13.48
C ALA A 73 0.37 -5.26 14.02
N ALA A 74 0.52 -5.13 15.33
CA ALA A 74 0.81 -3.86 15.99
C ALA A 74 2.27 -3.46 15.74
N PRO A 75 2.61 -2.16 15.75
CA PRO A 75 3.98 -1.71 15.50
C PRO A 75 5.05 -2.35 16.40
N ARG A 76 4.69 -2.69 17.64
CA ARG A 76 5.59 -3.37 18.61
C ARG A 76 5.93 -4.82 18.25
N GLU A 77 5.19 -5.43 17.33
CA GLU A 77 5.40 -6.80 16.85
C GLU A 77 6.31 -6.85 15.63
N LEU A 78 6.62 -5.69 15.05
CA LEU A 78 7.57 -5.59 13.94
C LEU A 78 9.01 -5.70 14.48
N PRO A 79 9.89 -6.41 13.76
CA PRO A 79 11.30 -6.49 14.13
C PRO A 79 11.93 -5.09 14.10
N VAL A 80 12.82 -4.85 15.07
CA VAL A 80 13.63 -3.64 15.20
C VAL A 80 14.81 -3.63 14.23
#